data_AF-A0A2V5MFP4-F1
#
_entry.id   AF-A0A2V5MFP4-F1
#
_cell.length_a   1.000
_cell.length_b   1.000
_cell.length_c   1.000
_cell.angle_alpha   90.00
_cell.angle_beta   90.00
_cell.angle_gamma   90.00
#
_symmetry.space_group_name_H-M   'P 1'
#
loop_
_entity.id
_entity.type
_entity.pdbx_description
1 polymer ?
#
loop_
_entity_poly.entity_id
_entity_poly.type
_entity_poly.pdbx_seq_one_letter_code
_entity_poly.pdbx_strand_id
1 'polypeptide(L)'
;MKNHTHLIISALSIATIALLAPTSFAQKGGAMSKAQAIAQQLNLTPQQKEKILPILAAEAPKVNAIKNDNSLSKVQKIQQIRAIHQQTDPQMKAILSPEQYQKLKTIRQQTIRDATQGRY
;
A
#
# COMPACT_ATOMS: atom_id res chain seq x y z
N MET A 1 -23.27 -30.46 55.02
CA MET A 1 -22.81 -31.07 53.75
C MET A 1 -21.87 -30.10 53.04
N LYS A 2 -20.78 -30.63 52.44
CA LYS A 2 -19.74 -29.98 51.60
C LYS A 2 -18.35 -29.79 52.26
N ASN A 3 -17.79 -30.92 52.69
CA ASN A 3 -16.57 -31.62 52.25
C ASN A 3 -15.32 -30.79 51.82
N HIS A 4 -14.19 -31.08 52.47
CA HIS A 4 -12.82 -30.63 52.20
C HIS A 4 -12.11 -31.49 51.13
N THR A 5 -11.16 -30.92 50.39
CA THR A 5 -9.72 -31.28 50.34
C THR A 5 -8.96 -30.54 49.22
N HIS A 6 -7.72 -30.15 49.51
CA HIS A 6 -6.76 -29.52 48.59
C HIS A 6 -6.09 -30.56 47.69
N LEU A 7 -5.77 -30.20 46.43
CA LEU A 7 -4.70 -30.84 45.67
C LEU A 7 -4.02 -29.83 44.75
N ILE A 8 -2.73 -29.59 45.03
CA ILE A 8 -1.79 -28.74 44.31
C ILE A 8 -1.30 -29.50 43.07
N ILE A 9 -1.34 -28.89 41.88
CA ILE A 9 -0.34 -29.17 40.84
C ILE A 9 0.13 -27.84 40.24
N SER A 10 1.36 -27.52 40.60
CA SER A 10 2.26 -26.54 40.02
C SER A 10 2.57 -26.82 38.55
N ALA A 11 2.60 -25.77 37.72
CA ALA A 11 3.58 -25.59 36.65
C ALA A 11 3.45 -24.13 36.16
N LEU A 12 4.50 -23.31 36.27
CA LEU A 12 5.44 -23.04 35.18
C LEU A 12 4.75 -22.24 34.07
N SER A 13 5.13 -21.05 33.62
CA SER A 13 6.25 -20.16 33.85
C SER A 13 6.07 -19.02 32.85
N ILE A 14 6.83 -17.94 33.08
CA ILE A 14 7.29 -16.96 32.07
C ILE A 14 6.25 -15.92 31.61
N ALA A 15 6.42 -14.74 32.19
CA ALA A 15 6.13 -13.46 31.56
C ALA A 15 6.62 -13.46 30.10
N THR A 16 5.70 -13.29 29.16
CA THR A 16 6.03 -12.89 27.79
C THR A 16 5.67 -11.43 27.62
N ILE A 17 6.72 -10.62 27.65
CA ILE A 17 6.75 -9.25 27.16
C ILE A 17 6.13 -9.23 25.76
N ALA A 18 5.11 -8.39 25.58
CA ALA A 18 4.58 -8.02 24.27
C ALA A 18 5.66 -7.26 23.49
N LEU A 19 6.53 -7.99 22.81
CA LEU A 19 7.36 -7.43 21.75
C LEU A 19 6.44 -7.27 20.53
N LEU A 20 5.88 -6.07 20.35
CA LEU A 20 5.44 -5.63 19.04
C LEU A 20 6.69 -5.63 18.14
N ALA A 21 6.98 -6.77 17.52
CA ALA A 21 7.71 -6.76 16.28
C ALA A 21 6.91 -5.83 15.35
N PRO A 22 7.53 -4.80 14.74
CA PRO A 22 6.88 -4.17 13.59
C PRO A 22 6.59 -5.33 12.65
N THR A 23 5.32 -5.54 12.33
CA THR A 23 4.91 -6.46 11.30
C THR A 23 5.63 -6.03 10.04
N SER A 24 6.80 -6.62 9.81
CA SER A 24 7.50 -6.52 8.56
C SER A 24 6.49 -6.95 7.51
N PHE A 25 6.35 -6.16 6.45
CA PHE A 25 5.45 -6.38 5.32
C PHE A 25 5.83 -7.64 4.51
N ALA A 26 6.26 -8.70 5.17
CA ALA A 26 6.58 -10.01 4.64
C ALA A 26 5.46 -10.98 5.06
N GLN A 27 4.23 -10.70 4.62
CA GLN A 27 3.13 -11.65 4.78
C GLN A 27 2.72 -12.22 3.42
N LYS A 28 3.10 -13.49 3.23
CA LYS A 28 2.57 -14.51 2.30
C LYS A 28 2.75 -14.26 0.79
N GLY A 29 3.04 -15.35 0.08
CA GLY A 29 3.02 -15.45 -1.39
C GLY A 29 1.63 -15.26 -1.99
N GLY A 30 1.09 -14.05 -1.84
CA GLY A 30 -0.11 -13.53 -2.47
C GLY A 30 0.26 -12.53 -3.57
N ALA A 31 -0.69 -12.26 -4.47
CA ALA A 31 -0.51 -11.31 -5.56
C ALA A 31 0.10 -9.99 -5.04
N MET A 32 1.17 -9.55 -5.70
CA MET A 32 1.85 -8.32 -5.36
C MET A 32 0.89 -7.14 -5.42
N SER A 33 0.86 -6.31 -4.37
CA SER A 33 0.03 -5.11 -4.39
C SER A 33 0.49 -4.16 -5.50
N LYS A 34 -0.43 -3.36 -6.06
CA LYS A 34 -0.08 -2.36 -7.09
C LYS A 34 0.99 -1.39 -6.60
N ALA A 35 0.97 -1.03 -5.30
CA ALA A 35 1.99 -0.19 -4.69
C ALA A 35 3.38 -0.83 -4.71
N GLN A 36 3.47 -2.12 -4.36
CA GLN A 36 4.73 -2.88 -4.42
C GLN A 36 5.23 -3.04 -5.86
N ALA A 37 4.34 -3.29 -6.82
CA ALA A 37 4.69 -3.40 -8.23
C ALA A 37 5.29 -2.10 -8.78
N ILE A 38 4.69 -0.96 -8.46
CA ILE A 38 5.23 0.36 -8.84
C ILE A 38 6.59 0.59 -8.17
N ALA A 39 6.72 0.29 -6.87
CA ALA A 39 7.99 0.44 -6.15
C ALA A 39 9.12 -0.42 -6.75
N GLN A 40 8.80 -1.62 -7.24
CA GLN A 40 9.75 -2.46 -7.97
C GLN A 40 10.08 -1.88 -9.35
N GLN A 41 9.07 -1.44 -10.11
CA GLN A 41 9.30 -0.79 -11.40
C GLN A 41 10.19 0.45 -11.28
N LEU A 42 10.09 1.21 -10.19
CA LEU A 42 10.94 2.37 -9.93
C LEU A 42 12.33 2.02 -9.39
N ASN A 43 12.65 0.75 -9.18
CA ASN A 43 13.90 0.29 -8.57
C ASN A 43 14.21 1.06 -7.26
N LEU A 44 13.20 1.23 -6.39
CA LEU A 44 13.37 2.02 -5.18
C LEU A 44 14.36 1.36 -4.20
N THR A 45 15.22 2.17 -3.60
CA THR A 45 16.06 1.73 -2.48
C THR A 45 15.18 1.39 -1.25
N PRO A 46 15.69 0.61 -0.28
CA PRO A 46 14.94 0.32 0.95
C PRO A 46 14.39 1.58 1.64
N GLN A 47 15.23 2.61 1.77
CA GLN A 47 14.87 3.90 2.38
C GLN A 47 13.80 4.66 1.58
N GLN A 48 13.87 4.61 0.25
CA GLN A 48 12.82 5.21 -0.60
C GLN A 48 11.51 4.44 -0.46
N LYS A 49 11.54 3.10 -0.40
CA LYS A 49 10.35 2.25 -0.24
C LYS A 49 9.60 2.58 1.03
N GLU A 50 10.29 2.77 2.15
CA GLU A 50 9.66 3.13 3.43
C GLU A 50 8.83 4.42 3.34
N LYS A 51 9.28 5.40 2.55
CA LYS A 51 8.59 6.69 2.37
C LYS A 51 7.53 6.65 1.26
N ILE A 52 7.78 5.92 0.17
CA ILE A 52 6.94 5.93 -1.03
C ILE A 52 5.79 4.92 -0.94
N LEU A 53 6.00 3.75 -0.34
CA LEU A 53 4.97 2.71 -0.27
C LEU A 53 3.69 3.18 0.43
N PRO A 54 3.72 3.91 1.56
CA PRO A 54 2.50 4.43 2.18
C PRO A 54 1.72 5.38 1.25
N ILE A 55 2.43 6.22 0.48
CA ILE A 55 1.81 7.15 -0.47
C ILE A 55 1.11 6.37 -1.59
N LEU A 56 1.81 5.41 -2.21
CA LEU A 56 1.25 4.57 -3.27
C LEU A 56 0.09 3.69 -2.77
N ALA A 57 0.20 3.17 -1.55
CA ALA A 57 -0.86 2.38 -0.92
C ALA A 57 -2.11 3.20 -0.64
N ALA A 58 -1.97 4.50 -0.34
CA ALA A 58 -3.09 5.42 -0.17
C ALA A 58 -3.72 5.87 -1.51
N GLU A 59 -2.93 6.00 -2.58
CA GLU A 59 -3.42 6.34 -3.92
C GLU A 59 -4.19 5.17 -4.58
N ALA A 60 -3.65 3.95 -4.47
CA ALA A 60 -4.16 2.77 -5.17
C ALA A 60 -5.68 2.53 -5.01
N PRO A 61 -6.29 2.53 -3.81
CA PRO A 61 -7.72 2.32 -3.66
C PRO A 61 -8.54 3.45 -4.28
N LYS A 62 -8.10 4.71 -4.18
CA LYS A 62 -8.80 5.87 -4.77
C LYS A 62 -8.84 5.78 -6.29
N VAL A 63 -7.71 5.45 -6.90
CA VAL A 63 -7.61 5.24 -8.35
C VAL A 63 -8.48 4.06 -8.80
N ASN A 64 -8.47 2.95 -8.04
CA ASN A 64 -9.31 1.80 -8.36
C ASN A 64 -10.81 2.13 -8.26
N ALA A 65 -11.23 2.91 -7.26
CA ALA A 65 -12.61 3.37 -7.14
C ALA A 65 -13.04 4.18 -8.37
N ILE A 66 -12.23 5.17 -8.80
CA ILE A 66 -12.53 5.98 -9.99
C ILE A 66 -12.57 5.12 -11.26
N LYS A 67 -11.65 4.14 -11.38
CA LYS A 67 -11.63 3.24 -12.54
C LYS A 67 -12.93 2.45 -12.65
N ASN A 68 -13.42 1.93 -11.53
CA ASN A 68 -14.60 1.07 -11.45
C ASN A 68 -15.92 1.83 -11.33
N ASP A 69 -15.89 3.15 -11.21
CA ASP A 69 -17.09 3.97 -11.15
C ASP A 69 -17.70 4.12 -12.56
N ASN A 70 -18.84 3.47 -12.79
CA ASN A 70 -19.55 3.50 -14.07
C ASN A 70 -20.39 4.77 -14.25
N SER A 71 -20.58 5.58 -13.20
CA SER A 71 -21.27 6.86 -13.29
C SER A 71 -20.39 7.98 -13.87
N LEU A 72 -19.07 7.79 -13.85
CA LEU A 72 -18.11 8.79 -14.34
C LEU A 72 -17.83 8.65 -15.83
N SER A 73 -17.91 9.78 -16.54
CA SER A 73 -17.37 9.91 -17.90
C SER A 73 -15.86 9.73 -17.93
N LYS A 74 -15.30 9.41 -19.12
CA LYS A 74 -13.85 9.29 -19.33
C LYS A 74 -13.09 10.54 -18.88
N VAL A 75 -13.63 11.73 -19.17
CA VAL A 75 -13.00 13.01 -18.80
C VAL A 75 -12.98 13.19 -17.28
N GLN A 76 -14.08 12.89 -16.60
CA GLN A 76 -14.14 12.94 -15.13
C GLN A 76 -13.15 11.96 -14.49
N LYS A 77 -13.03 10.73 -15.02
CA LYS A 77 -12.03 9.76 -14.56
C LYS A 77 -10.60 10.31 -14.68
N ILE A 78 -10.25 10.90 -15.83
CA ILE A 78 -8.94 11.53 -16.05
C ILE A 78 -8.69 12.64 -15.02
N GLN A 79 -9.65 13.54 -14.83
CA GLN A 79 -9.52 14.69 -13.93
C GLN A 79 -9.29 14.24 -12.48
N GLN A 80 -10.11 13.31 -11.99
CA GLN A 80 -9.99 12.84 -10.60
C GLN A 80 -8.69 12.06 -10.36
N ILE A 81 -8.26 11.22 -11.30
CA ILE A 81 -6.98 10.49 -11.19
C ILE A 81 -5.80 11.48 -11.21
N ARG A 82 -5.85 12.51 -12.06
CA ARG A 82 -4.82 13.57 -12.08
C ARG A 82 -4.77 14.33 -10.76
N ALA A 83 -5.92 14.65 -10.17
CA ALA A 83 -5.97 15.33 -8.88
C ALA A 83 -5.30 14.50 -7.78
N ILE A 84 -5.56 13.18 -7.73
CA ILE A 84 -4.87 12.26 -6.79
C ILE A 84 -3.36 12.30 -6.99
N HIS A 85 -2.89 12.20 -8.24
CA HIS A 85 -1.45 12.21 -8.53
C HIS A 85 -0.80 13.57 -8.20
N GLN A 86 -1.52 14.68 -8.41
CA GLN A 86 -1.04 16.04 -8.11
C GLN A 86 -0.90 16.27 -6.60
N GLN A 87 -1.83 15.73 -5.79
CA GLN A 87 -1.78 15.85 -4.33
C GLN A 87 -0.49 15.28 -3.73
N THR A 88 0.06 14.23 -4.31
CA THR A 88 1.26 13.54 -3.79
C THR A 88 2.53 13.86 -4.59
N ASP A 89 2.42 14.55 -5.73
CA ASP A 89 3.55 14.87 -6.61
C ASP A 89 4.73 15.56 -5.90
N PRO A 90 4.51 16.54 -4.99
CA PRO A 90 5.62 17.17 -4.27
C PRO A 90 6.39 16.18 -3.39
N GLN A 91 5.70 15.26 -2.72
CA GLN A 91 6.33 14.24 -1.88
C GLN A 91 7.13 13.24 -2.72
N MET A 92 6.59 12.84 -3.88
CA MET A 92 7.30 11.97 -4.81
C MET A 92 8.59 12.62 -5.32
N LYS A 93 8.54 13.89 -5.72
CA LYS A 93 9.72 14.65 -6.20
C LYS A 93 10.81 14.81 -5.12
N ALA A 94 10.43 14.90 -3.86
CA ALA A 94 11.38 15.05 -2.75
C ALA A 94 12.17 13.77 -2.45
N ILE A 95 11.68 12.60 -2.86
CA ILE A 95 12.26 11.29 -2.50
C ILE A 95 12.88 10.58 -3.71
N LEU A 96 12.30 10.76 -4.90
CA LEU A 96 12.72 10.09 -6.12
C LEU A 96 13.84 10.84 -6.83
N SER A 97 14.74 10.10 -7.49
CA SER A 97 15.66 10.69 -8.45
C SER A 97 14.90 11.25 -9.67
N PRO A 98 15.50 12.15 -10.47
CA PRO A 98 14.87 12.65 -11.69
C PRO A 98 14.42 11.54 -12.65
N GLU A 99 15.22 10.49 -12.81
CA GLU A 99 14.93 9.34 -13.66
C GLU A 99 13.77 8.50 -13.12
N GLN A 100 13.77 8.22 -11.81
CA GLN A 100 12.68 7.50 -11.15
C GLN A 100 11.37 8.29 -11.23
N TYR A 101 11.43 9.61 -11.04
CA TYR A 101 10.26 10.47 -11.17
C TYR A 101 9.72 10.50 -12.60
N GLN A 102 10.59 10.53 -13.61
CA GLN A 102 10.17 10.44 -15.00
C GLN A 102 9.51 9.08 -15.31
N LYS A 103 10.02 7.98 -14.75
CA LYS A 103 9.39 6.66 -14.85
C LYS A 103 8.02 6.62 -14.15
N LEU A 104 7.90 7.23 -12.97
CA LEU A 104 6.62 7.36 -12.27
C LEU A 104 5.58 8.12 -13.11
N LYS A 105 5.97 9.19 -13.79
CA LYS A 105 5.07 9.92 -14.71
C LYS A 105 4.52 9.00 -15.80
N THR A 106 5.35 8.17 -16.41
CA THR A 106 4.92 7.20 -17.44
C THR A 106 3.91 6.19 -16.87
N ILE A 107 4.18 5.65 -15.67
CA ILE A 107 3.26 4.73 -14.97
C ILE A 107 1.91 5.41 -14.68
N ARG A 108 1.94 6.67 -14.24
CA ARG A 108 0.74 7.47 -13.96
C ARG A 108 -0.06 7.78 -15.24
N GLN A 109 0.63 8.08 -16.34
CA GLN A 109 0.00 8.26 -17.66
C GLN A 109 -0.65 6.96 -18.14
N GLN A 110 0.01 5.81 -17.97
CA GLN A 110 -0.58 4.51 -18.29
C GLN A 110 -1.84 4.26 -17.46
N THR A 111 -1.78 4.53 -16.16
CA THR A 111 -2.94 4.38 -15.26
C THR A 111 -4.14 5.21 -15.72
N ILE A 112 -3.90 6.44 -16.20
CA ILE A 112 -4.96 7.29 -16.78
C ILE A 112 -5.51 6.68 -18.07
N ARG A 113 -4.63 6.19 -18.96
CA ARG A 113 -5.07 5.52 -20.21
C ARG A 113 -5.94 4.31 -19.90
N ASP A 114 -5.51 3.43 -19.00
CA ASP A 114 -6.23 2.22 -18.62
C ASP A 114 -7.62 2.55 -18.06
N ALA A 115 -7.75 3.61 -17.26
CA ALA A 115 -9.03 4.04 -16.70
C ALA A 115 -10.05 4.50 -17.75
N THR A 116 -9.60 4.85 -18.95
CA THR A 116 -10.46 5.31 -20.05
C THR A 116 -10.73 4.25 -21.11
N GLN A 117 -9.91 3.19 -21.15
CA GLN A 117 -9.97 2.12 -22.14
C GLN A 117 -10.84 0.93 -21.70
N GLY A 118 -11.27 0.87 -20.44
CA GLY A 118 -12.21 -0.14 -19.96
C GLY A 118 -11.70 -1.58 -20.08
N ARG A 119 -10.36 -1.79 -20.06
CA ARG A 119 -9.79 -3.14 -20.11
C ARG A 119 -9.86 -3.76 -18.71
N TYR A 120 -10.75 -4.74 -18.56
CA TYR A 120 -10.79 -5.70 -17.46
C TYR A 120 -10.25 -7.03 -17.95
#